data_AF-A0A1F6UZ08-F1
#
_entry.id   AF-A0A1F6UZ08-F1
#
_cell.length_a   1.000
_cell.length_b   1.000
_cell.length_c   1.000
_cell.angle_alpha   90.00
_cell.angle_beta   90.00
_cell.angle_gamma   90.00
#
_symmetry.space_group_name_H-M   'P 1'
#
loop_
_entity.id
_entity.type
_entity.pdbx_description
1 polymer ?
#
loop_
_entity_poly.entity_id
_entity_poly.type
_entity_poly.pdbx_seq_one_letter_code
_entity_poly.pdbx_strand_id
1 'polypeptide(L)'
;MKMESHLGQRMKQEQKLTRMQILTQRISMRLLIDFQHYTGKFEKQILKKVEFVGIDPEDQEAQYHYEILGTLVLKEGDDPDSLLGQIVKKNCINIEDVQKVVVESFELQDIDLDLGTKRNVDLITLVLRDQSDLSLTVSIDKYATHDVAQSPSFQESQALSNVDASKAWAVQRFFGYKTIEDSVDGRFKGFICKEFVPGEVLGNFTADLEIAKETYGEEAMKRLAYAVGTMFANCLNELGGVPRDSNSLNIIVVNSNLENPVTRFCDVEEVRKDDAGIRLELRLMVTEFGEFGGEVVRGIKDNHREKISYP
;
A
#
# COMPACT_ATOMS: atom_id res chain seq x y z
N MET A 1 23.37 46.40 -4.91
CA MET A 1 22.23 45.99 -5.76
C MET A 1 21.98 44.46 -5.71
N LYS A 2 22.04 43.83 -4.52
CA LYS A 2 21.77 42.38 -4.31
C LYS A 2 20.72 42.09 -3.22
N MET A 3 20.23 43.10 -2.50
CA MET A 3 19.22 42.94 -1.44
C MET A 3 17.78 42.89 -1.97
N GLU A 4 17.48 43.60 -3.06
CA GLU A 4 16.13 43.65 -3.64
C GLU A 4 15.72 42.32 -4.29
N SER A 5 16.67 41.54 -4.82
CA SER A 5 16.37 40.22 -5.41
C SER A 5 16.03 39.17 -4.35
N HIS A 6 16.64 39.24 -3.16
CA HIS A 6 16.37 38.30 -2.07
C HIS A 6 15.05 38.59 -1.35
N LEU A 7 14.67 39.88 -1.19
CA LEU A 7 13.35 40.24 -0.65
C LEU A 7 12.21 39.89 -1.62
N GLY A 8 12.41 40.10 -2.93
CA GLY A 8 11.45 39.71 -3.96
C GLY A 8 11.25 38.20 -4.07
N GLN A 9 12.32 37.40 -3.88
CA GLN A 9 12.23 35.94 -3.81
C GLN A 9 11.54 35.46 -2.54
N ARG A 10 11.84 36.06 -1.37
CA ARG A 10 11.17 35.75 -0.10
C ARG A 10 9.67 36.07 -0.13
N MET A 11 9.28 37.25 -0.62
CA MET A 11 7.86 37.60 -0.75
C MET A 11 7.13 36.68 -1.73
N LYS A 12 7.76 36.27 -2.84
CA LYS A 12 7.17 35.29 -3.76
C LYS A 12 7.02 33.91 -3.12
N GLN A 13 7.98 33.47 -2.30
CA GLN A 13 7.87 32.23 -1.53
C GLN A 13 6.77 32.31 -0.46
N GLU A 14 6.70 33.41 0.31
CA GLU A 14 5.66 33.62 1.33
C GLU A 14 4.26 33.71 0.71
N GLN A 15 4.12 34.39 -0.43
CA GLN A 15 2.86 34.42 -1.18
C GLN A 15 2.49 33.05 -1.75
N LYS A 16 3.46 32.25 -2.21
CA LYS A 16 3.22 30.88 -2.67
C LYS A 16 2.77 29.99 -1.52
N LEU A 17 3.43 30.06 -0.36
CA LEU A 17 3.05 29.34 0.86
C LEU A 17 1.65 29.70 1.35
N THR A 18 1.33 31.00 1.37
CA THR A 18 0.01 31.49 1.79
C THR A 18 -1.09 31.04 0.82
N ARG A 19 -0.82 31.07 -0.50
CA ARG A 19 -1.76 30.57 -1.51
C ARG A 19 -2.00 29.07 -1.39
N MET A 20 -0.94 28.28 -1.19
CA MET A 20 -1.05 26.84 -0.94
C MET A 20 -1.91 26.56 0.29
N GLN A 21 -1.65 27.23 1.41
CA GLN A 21 -2.43 27.06 2.64
C GLN A 21 -3.92 27.41 2.45
N ILE A 22 -4.22 28.50 1.73
CA ILE A 22 -5.60 28.88 1.38
C ILE A 22 -6.26 27.82 0.49
N LEU A 23 -5.52 27.24 -0.44
CA LEU A 23 -6.04 26.26 -1.40
C LEU A 23 -6.29 24.90 -0.73
N THR A 24 -5.36 24.42 0.11
CA THR A 24 -5.55 23.25 0.98
C THR A 24 -6.76 23.40 1.90
N GLN A 25 -6.95 24.60 2.48
CA GLN A 25 -8.14 24.91 3.28
C GLN A 25 -9.43 24.92 2.46
N ARG A 26 -9.39 25.41 1.21
CA ARG A 26 -10.55 25.40 0.30
C ARG A 26 -10.96 23.99 -0.11
N ILE A 27 -9.99 23.10 -0.35
CA ILE A 27 -10.29 21.71 -0.72
C ILE A 27 -10.81 20.93 0.47
N SER A 28 -10.18 21.09 1.64
CA SER A 28 -10.67 20.49 2.87
C SER A 28 -12.09 20.99 3.19
N MET A 29 -12.38 22.29 2.97
CA MET A 29 -13.75 22.82 3.06
C MET A 29 -14.69 22.27 2.00
N ARG A 30 -14.24 22.09 0.76
CA ARG A 30 -15.06 21.53 -0.32
C ARG A 30 -15.42 20.07 -0.04
N LEU A 31 -14.46 19.25 0.39
CA LEU A 31 -14.73 17.87 0.85
C LEU A 31 -15.67 17.88 2.07
N LEU A 32 -15.50 18.81 3.01
CA LEU A 32 -16.42 18.95 4.15
C LEU A 32 -17.85 19.38 3.75
N ILE A 33 -18.00 20.19 2.70
CA ILE A 33 -19.28 20.63 2.15
C ILE A 33 -19.92 19.49 1.36
N ASP A 34 -19.16 18.89 0.44
CA ASP A 34 -19.61 17.84 -0.47
C ASP A 34 -19.99 16.56 0.30
N PHE A 35 -19.36 16.31 1.45
CA PHE A 35 -19.63 15.13 2.29
C PHE A 35 -20.40 15.44 3.59
N GLN A 36 -20.95 16.65 3.76
CA GLN A 36 -21.49 17.12 5.04
C GLN A 36 -22.60 16.22 5.61
N HIS A 37 -23.38 15.57 4.74
CA HIS A 37 -24.47 14.65 5.08
C HIS A 37 -24.03 13.19 5.28
N TYR A 38 -22.84 12.82 4.80
CA TYR A 38 -22.33 11.45 4.78
C TYR A 38 -21.10 11.26 5.69
N THR A 39 -20.74 12.29 6.46
CA THR A 39 -19.60 12.29 7.39
C THR A 39 -20.06 12.49 8.84
N GLY A 40 -19.52 11.67 9.74
CA GLY A 40 -19.80 11.76 11.17
C GLY A 40 -19.00 12.83 11.87
N LYS A 41 -19.21 12.95 13.19
CA LYS A 41 -18.45 13.88 14.04
C LYS A 41 -16.95 13.58 14.01
N PHE A 42 -16.59 12.29 13.97
CA PHE A 42 -15.20 11.81 13.88
C PHE A 42 -14.54 12.26 12.58
N GLU A 43 -15.16 11.96 11.44
CA GLU A 43 -14.62 12.23 10.11
C GLU A 43 -14.46 13.73 9.86
N LYS A 44 -15.42 14.53 10.34
CA LYS A 44 -15.33 16.01 10.33
C LYS A 44 -14.18 16.56 11.16
N GLN A 45 -13.74 15.87 12.21
CA GLN A 45 -12.57 16.27 12.99
C GLN A 45 -11.27 15.87 12.31
N ILE A 46 -11.22 14.67 11.71
CA ILE A 46 -10.07 14.22 10.92
C ILE A 46 -9.81 15.17 9.74
N LEU A 47 -10.84 15.51 8.97
CA LEU A 47 -10.71 16.40 7.80
C LEU A 47 -10.16 17.79 8.13
N LYS A 48 -10.25 18.24 9.39
CA LYS A 48 -9.66 19.52 9.84
C LYS A 48 -8.17 19.42 10.14
N LYS A 49 -7.62 18.21 10.19
CA LYS A 49 -6.23 17.88 10.54
C LYS A 49 -5.44 17.36 9.33
N VAL A 50 -6.03 17.40 8.13
CA VAL A 50 -5.41 16.90 6.90
C VAL A 50 -4.38 17.89 6.37
N GLU A 51 -3.22 17.37 5.99
CA GLU A 51 -2.19 18.07 5.25
C GLU A 51 -1.84 17.27 4.00
N PHE A 52 -1.89 17.92 2.85
CA PHE A 52 -1.44 17.35 1.59
C PHE A 52 0.01 17.76 1.35
N VAL A 53 0.88 16.78 1.07
CA VAL A 53 2.31 16.97 0.83
C VAL A 53 2.62 16.57 -0.60
N GLY A 54 3.30 17.44 -1.34
CA GLY A 54 3.67 17.17 -2.74
C GLY A 54 2.51 17.22 -3.74
N ILE A 55 1.31 17.57 -3.32
CA ILE A 55 0.10 17.56 -4.16
C ILE A 55 -0.26 19.00 -4.54
N ASP A 56 -0.32 19.28 -5.85
CA ASP A 56 -0.81 20.56 -6.38
C ASP A 56 -2.33 20.51 -6.61
N PRO A 57 -3.13 21.28 -5.87
CA PRO A 57 -4.58 21.35 -6.06
C PRO A 57 -5.06 21.75 -7.46
N GLU A 58 -4.23 22.50 -8.19
CA GLU A 58 -4.59 23.01 -9.52
C GLU A 58 -4.33 21.97 -10.62
N ASP A 59 -3.61 20.89 -10.29
CA ASP A 59 -3.37 19.79 -11.20
C ASP A 59 -4.62 18.91 -11.36
N GLN A 60 -4.98 18.61 -12.60
CA GLN A 60 -6.06 17.66 -12.87
C GLN A 60 -5.68 16.24 -12.41
N GLU A 61 -4.39 15.89 -12.49
CA GLU A 61 -3.92 14.60 -11.99
C GLU A 61 -4.06 14.51 -10.46
N ALA A 62 -4.07 15.64 -9.74
CA ALA A 62 -4.24 15.63 -8.28
C ALA A 62 -5.69 15.33 -7.81
N GLN A 63 -6.67 15.24 -8.72
CA GLN A 63 -8.07 15.05 -8.33
C GLN A 63 -8.31 13.73 -7.58
N TYR A 64 -7.59 12.66 -7.96
CA TYR A 64 -7.80 11.35 -7.34
C TYR A 64 -7.40 11.32 -5.85
N HIS A 65 -6.45 12.15 -5.40
CA HIS A 65 -6.06 12.23 -3.98
C HIS A 65 -7.25 12.63 -3.10
N TYR A 66 -8.09 13.53 -3.62
CA TYR A 66 -9.30 13.98 -2.95
C TYR A 66 -10.41 12.92 -3.01
N GLU A 67 -10.51 12.17 -4.12
CA GLU A 67 -11.41 11.02 -4.23
C GLU A 67 -11.06 9.92 -3.23
N ILE A 68 -9.76 9.60 -3.09
CA ILE A 68 -9.23 8.64 -2.12
C ILE A 68 -9.56 9.09 -0.71
N LEU A 69 -9.15 10.30 -0.31
CA LEU A 69 -9.40 10.79 1.04
C LEU A 69 -10.89 10.85 1.35
N GLY A 70 -11.70 11.33 0.39
CA GLY A 70 -13.15 11.38 0.51
C GLY A 70 -13.75 10.01 0.79
N THR A 71 -13.39 9.01 -0.01
CA THR A 71 -13.89 7.63 0.14
C THR A 71 -13.57 7.03 1.50
N LEU A 72 -12.38 7.29 2.04
CA LEU A 72 -11.97 6.77 3.34
C LEU A 72 -12.81 7.32 4.50
N VAL A 73 -13.26 8.57 4.39
CA VAL A 73 -14.02 9.28 5.44
C VAL A 73 -15.53 9.30 5.19
N LEU A 74 -16.00 8.70 4.10
CA LEU A 74 -17.43 8.56 3.85
C LEU A 74 -18.01 7.40 4.66
N LYS A 75 -19.17 7.62 5.27
CA LYS A 75 -20.00 6.55 5.84
C LYS A 75 -20.82 5.91 4.73
N GLU A 76 -20.90 4.59 4.73
CA GLU A 76 -21.68 3.84 3.75
C GLU A 76 -22.95 3.31 4.41
N GLY A 77 -24.11 3.68 3.88
CA GLY A 77 -25.41 3.21 4.38
C GLY A 77 -25.63 3.53 5.85
N ASP A 78 -26.08 2.52 6.61
CA ASP A 78 -26.35 2.62 8.05
C ASP A 78 -25.10 2.42 8.93
N ASP A 79 -23.90 2.24 8.34
CA ASP A 79 -22.68 2.03 9.11
C ASP A 79 -22.35 3.30 9.94
N PRO A 80 -22.21 3.18 11.27
CA PRO A 80 -21.89 4.33 12.11
C PRO A 80 -20.51 4.91 11.85
N ASP A 81 -19.56 4.16 11.26
CA ASP A 81 -18.16 4.58 11.12
C ASP A 81 -17.69 4.47 9.65
N SER A 82 -16.95 5.47 9.15
CA SER A 82 -16.27 5.40 7.84
C SER A 82 -15.18 4.32 7.80
N LEU A 83 -14.64 3.97 6.62
CA LEU A 83 -13.53 2.99 6.54
C LEU A 83 -12.33 3.42 7.41
N LEU A 84 -11.97 4.70 7.38
CA LEU A 84 -10.92 5.24 8.24
C LEU A 84 -11.29 5.13 9.73
N GLY A 85 -12.54 5.42 10.08
CA GLY A 85 -13.04 5.26 11.46
C GLY A 85 -12.93 3.82 11.96
N GLN A 86 -13.27 2.85 11.10
CA GLN A 86 -13.13 1.42 11.40
C GLN A 86 -11.67 1.02 11.59
N ILE A 87 -10.75 1.50 10.75
CA ILE A 87 -9.31 1.25 10.87
C ILE A 87 -8.76 1.79 12.19
N VAL A 88 -9.07 3.04 12.51
CA VAL A 88 -8.66 3.69 13.75
C VAL A 88 -9.14 2.92 14.98
N LYS A 89 -10.43 2.54 14.99
CA LYS A 89 -11.04 1.76 16.07
C LYS A 89 -10.42 0.37 16.23
N LYS A 90 -10.18 -0.34 15.12
CA LYS A 90 -9.53 -1.67 15.13
C LYS A 90 -8.10 -1.63 15.66
N ASN A 91 -7.41 -0.50 15.51
CA ASN A 91 -6.06 -0.30 16.04
C ASN A 91 -6.05 0.42 17.41
N CYS A 92 -7.20 0.50 18.10
CA CYS A 92 -7.33 1.10 19.43
C CYS A 92 -6.88 2.57 19.52
N ILE A 93 -6.96 3.31 18.42
CA ILE A 93 -6.57 4.72 18.36
C ILE A 93 -7.78 5.59 18.74
N ASN A 94 -7.59 6.55 19.66
CA ASN A 94 -8.59 7.55 19.96
C ASN A 94 -8.44 8.76 19.01
N ILE A 95 -9.56 9.32 18.55
CA ILE A 95 -9.57 10.50 17.66
C ILE A 95 -8.87 11.72 18.25
N GLU A 96 -8.91 11.85 19.57
CA GLU A 96 -8.25 12.95 20.29
C GLU A 96 -6.72 12.83 20.23
N ASP A 97 -6.21 11.63 19.96
CA ASP A 97 -4.78 11.35 19.85
C ASP A 97 -4.27 11.57 18.43
N VAL A 98 -5.12 11.56 17.40
CA VAL A 98 -4.72 11.92 16.03
C VAL A 98 -4.38 13.41 15.97
N GLN A 99 -3.11 13.75 15.77
CA GLN A 99 -2.65 15.15 15.62
C GLN A 99 -2.82 15.65 14.19
N LYS A 100 -2.46 14.81 13.22
CA LYS A 100 -2.37 15.17 11.82
C LYS A 100 -2.67 13.95 10.95
N VAL A 101 -3.26 14.19 9.78
CA VAL A 101 -3.38 13.21 8.70
C VAL A 101 -2.59 13.72 7.51
N VAL A 102 -1.51 13.04 7.18
CA VAL A 102 -0.67 13.36 6.02
C VAL A 102 -1.19 12.56 4.83
N VAL A 103 -1.44 13.23 3.71
CA VAL A 103 -1.76 12.61 2.42
C VAL A 103 -0.63 12.95 1.46
N GLU A 104 0.06 11.93 0.99
CA GLU A 104 1.22 12.03 0.11
C GLU A 104 0.93 11.27 -1.18
N SER A 105 1.23 11.91 -2.31
CA SER A 105 1.30 11.21 -3.59
C SER A 105 2.37 10.15 -3.50
N PHE A 106 1.99 8.89 -3.73
CA PHE A 106 2.96 7.80 -3.76
C PHE A 106 3.37 7.57 -5.21
N GLU A 107 4.37 8.33 -5.67
CA GLU A 107 4.96 8.14 -6.99
C GLU A 107 5.79 6.84 -7.02
N LEU A 108 5.19 5.79 -7.57
CA LEU A 108 5.79 4.48 -7.83
C LEU A 108 6.91 4.52 -8.91
N GLN A 109 7.63 5.63 -9.09
CA GLN A 109 8.77 5.64 -10.04
C GLN A 109 9.99 4.84 -9.54
N ASP A 110 10.00 4.39 -8.28
CA ASP A 110 11.04 3.51 -7.71
C ASP A 110 10.65 2.03 -7.67
N ILE A 111 9.48 1.66 -8.21
CA ILE A 111 9.09 0.27 -8.35
C ILE A 111 8.23 0.09 -9.61
N ASP A 112 8.73 -0.67 -10.59
CA ASP A 112 8.04 -1.04 -11.83
C ASP A 112 6.90 -2.06 -11.59
N LEU A 113 6.05 -1.78 -10.61
CA LEU A 113 4.95 -2.61 -10.14
C LEU A 113 3.70 -2.38 -11.00
N ASP A 114 2.99 -3.46 -11.33
CA ASP A 114 1.67 -3.45 -12.00
C ASP A 114 0.59 -2.67 -11.20
N LEU A 115 0.88 -2.37 -9.92
CA LEU A 115 0.12 -1.43 -9.09
C LEU A 115 0.06 -0.01 -9.68
N GLY A 116 1.17 0.48 -10.25
CA GLY A 116 1.26 1.82 -10.83
C GLY A 116 0.63 1.94 -12.23
N THR A 117 0.38 0.82 -12.92
CA THR A 117 -0.23 0.80 -14.26
C THR A 117 -1.76 0.79 -14.16
N LYS A 118 -2.31 0.01 -13.22
CA LYS A 118 -3.75 -0.20 -13.04
C LYS A 118 -4.41 0.75 -12.04
N ARG A 119 -3.64 1.28 -11.08
CA ARG A 119 -4.18 2.09 -9.97
C ARG A 119 -3.35 3.36 -9.72
N ASN A 120 -3.99 4.37 -9.15
CA ASN A 120 -3.29 5.46 -8.48
C ASN A 120 -3.20 5.14 -6.99
N VAL A 121 -2.13 5.57 -6.32
CA VAL A 121 -1.86 5.18 -4.93
C VAL A 121 -1.47 6.40 -4.11
N ASP A 122 -2.08 6.52 -2.93
CA ASP A 122 -1.68 7.47 -1.89
C ASP A 122 -1.07 6.76 -0.70
N LEU A 123 -0.07 7.40 -0.10
CA LEU A 123 0.37 7.10 1.25
C LEU A 123 -0.40 8.02 2.20
N ILE A 124 -1.13 7.43 3.13
CA ILE A 124 -1.88 8.15 4.16
C ILE A 124 -1.32 7.78 5.52
N THR A 125 -0.77 8.78 6.21
CA THR A 125 -0.16 8.62 7.52
C THR A 125 -0.94 9.37 8.59
N LEU A 126 -1.44 8.64 9.59
CA LEU A 126 -2.02 9.22 10.80
C LEU A 126 -0.91 9.42 11.83
N VAL A 127 -0.58 10.68 12.13
CA VAL A 127 0.40 11.04 13.17
C VAL A 127 -0.32 11.18 14.51
N LEU A 128 0.08 10.38 15.50
CA LEU A 128 -0.52 10.33 16.82
C LEU A 128 0.21 11.26 17.81
N ARG A 129 -0.43 11.53 18.95
CA ARG A 129 0.06 12.48 19.96
C ARG A 129 1.41 12.08 20.55
N ASP A 130 1.64 10.78 20.68
CA ASP A 130 2.90 10.20 21.13
C ASP A 130 3.97 10.15 20.03
N GLN A 131 3.70 10.75 18.86
CA GLN A 131 4.56 10.74 17.68
C GLN A 131 4.72 9.34 17.04
N SER A 132 3.87 8.38 17.41
CA SER A 132 3.75 7.15 16.63
C SER A 132 2.88 7.39 15.40
N ASP A 133 3.15 6.62 14.34
CA ASP A 133 2.48 6.77 13.06
C ASP A 133 1.73 5.48 12.69
N LEU A 134 0.56 5.64 12.08
CA LEU A 134 -0.13 4.58 11.33
C LEU A 134 -0.17 4.96 9.85
N SER A 135 0.62 4.28 9.04
CA SER A 135 0.73 4.50 7.61
C SER A 135 -0.01 3.43 6.80
N LEU A 136 -0.76 3.89 5.79
CA LEU A 136 -1.62 3.07 4.94
C LEU A 136 -1.32 3.39 3.47
N THR A 137 -1.35 2.39 2.62
CA THR A 137 -1.49 2.62 1.18
C THR A 137 -2.95 2.54 0.81
N VAL A 138 -3.43 3.52 0.05
CA VAL A 138 -4.79 3.54 -0.47
C VAL A 138 -4.72 3.67 -1.97
N SER A 139 -5.19 2.64 -2.66
CA SER A 139 -5.17 2.56 -4.11
C SER A 139 -6.58 2.73 -4.66
N ILE A 140 -6.70 3.47 -5.76
CA ILE A 140 -7.93 3.63 -6.54
C ILE A 140 -7.69 3.11 -7.96
N ASP A 141 -8.64 2.36 -8.50
CA ASP A 141 -8.60 1.96 -9.91
C ASP A 141 -8.55 3.17 -10.85
N LYS A 142 -7.62 3.19 -11.81
CA LYS A 142 -7.53 4.30 -12.79
C LYS A 142 -8.75 4.37 -13.69
N TYR A 143 -9.36 3.23 -14.01
CA TYR A 143 -10.45 3.11 -14.94
C TYR A 143 -11.71 2.59 -14.25
N ALA A 144 -12.83 3.30 -14.44
CA ALA A 144 -14.13 2.86 -13.94
C ALA A 144 -14.68 1.70 -14.80
N THR A 145 -15.33 0.73 -14.14
CA THR A 145 -15.86 -0.49 -14.77
C THR A 145 -17.36 -0.62 -14.55
N HIS A 146 -18.07 -1.30 -15.46
CA HIS A 146 -19.50 -1.62 -15.29
C HIS A 146 -19.74 -2.86 -14.44
N ASP A 147 -18.70 -3.66 -14.24
CA ASP A 147 -18.74 -4.91 -13.49
C ASP A 147 -17.64 -4.87 -12.43
N VAL A 148 -18.06 -4.84 -11.17
CA VAL A 148 -17.16 -4.82 -10.02
C VAL A 148 -16.18 -6.00 -10.04
N ALA A 149 -16.53 -7.15 -10.64
CA ALA A 149 -15.62 -8.27 -10.77
C ALA A 149 -14.40 -7.99 -11.67
N GLN A 150 -14.46 -6.95 -12.50
CA GLN A 150 -13.35 -6.50 -13.36
C GLN A 150 -12.43 -5.48 -12.65
N SER A 151 -12.83 -4.96 -11.49
CA SER A 151 -12.00 -4.07 -10.68
C SER A 151 -10.80 -4.85 -10.14
N PRO A 152 -9.55 -4.44 -10.44
CA PRO A 152 -8.38 -5.09 -9.86
C PRO A 152 -8.39 -4.91 -8.33
N SER A 153 -8.82 -3.76 -7.81
CA SER A 153 -8.97 -3.56 -6.35
C SER A 153 -9.97 -4.53 -5.72
N PHE A 154 -11.06 -4.85 -6.43
CA PHE A 154 -12.02 -5.85 -5.94
C PHE A 154 -11.42 -7.25 -5.92
N GLN A 155 -10.76 -7.67 -6.99
CA GLN A 155 -10.13 -8.99 -7.09
C GLN A 155 -9.13 -9.21 -5.96
N GLU A 156 -8.24 -8.25 -5.72
CA GLU A 156 -7.29 -8.30 -4.61
C GLU A 156 -8.00 -8.29 -3.24
N SER A 157 -9.08 -7.51 -3.09
CA SER A 157 -9.86 -7.54 -1.84
C SER A 157 -10.46 -8.91 -1.56
N GLN A 158 -10.90 -9.64 -2.59
CA GLN A 158 -11.44 -11.00 -2.43
C GLN A 158 -10.33 -11.97 -2.00
N ALA A 159 -9.13 -11.85 -2.57
CA ALA A 159 -7.97 -12.66 -2.19
C ALA A 159 -7.55 -12.40 -0.73
N LEU A 160 -7.55 -11.14 -0.29
CA LEU A 160 -7.07 -10.73 1.02
C LEU A 160 -8.14 -10.75 2.13
N SER A 161 -9.43 -10.69 1.80
CA SER A 161 -10.53 -10.60 2.78
C SER A 161 -10.61 -11.76 3.76
N ASN A 162 -10.08 -12.93 3.38
CA ASN A 162 -10.07 -14.13 4.20
C ASN A 162 -8.82 -14.25 5.08
N VAL A 163 -7.88 -13.31 4.97
CA VAL A 163 -6.65 -13.30 5.75
C VAL A 163 -6.92 -12.66 7.09
N ASP A 164 -6.67 -13.41 8.16
CA ASP A 164 -6.67 -12.86 9.51
C ASP A 164 -5.60 -11.76 9.57
N ALA A 165 -6.03 -10.52 9.69
CA ALA A 165 -5.18 -9.34 9.68
C ALA A 165 -4.11 -9.35 10.79
N SER A 166 -4.31 -10.15 11.85
CA SER A 166 -3.32 -10.38 12.92
C SER A 166 -2.23 -11.41 12.56
N LYS A 167 -2.40 -12.11 11.42
CA LYS A 167 -1.52 -13.17 10.92
C LYS A 167 -0.96 -12.86 9.54
N ALA A 168 -1.08 -11.63 9.04
CA ALA A 168 -0.62 -11.28 7.70
C ALA A 168 0.93 -11.19 7.61
N TRP A 169 1.67 -12.23 7.98
CA TRP A 169 3.14 -12.21 7.99
C TRP A 169 3.71 -12.24 6.58
N ALA A 170 2.99 -12.85 5.63
CA ALA A 170 3.46 -13.06 4.27
C ALA A 170 2.87 -12.10 3.22
N VAL A 171 1.83 -11.35 3.58
CA VAL A 171 1.15 -10.39 2.70
C VAL A 171 0.93 -9.08 3.47
N GLN A 172 0.77 -7.95 2.77
CA GLN A 172 0.35 -6.71 3.42
C GLN A 172 -1.01 -6.88 4.12
N ARG A 173 -1.14 -6.31 5.33
CA ARG A 173 -2.42 -6.37 6.05
C ARG A 173 -3.49 -5.60 5.28
N PHE A 174 -4.62 -6.25 5.02
CA PHE A 174 -5.79 -5.65 4.39
C PHE A 174 -6.69 -4.95 5.43
N PHE A 175 -7.07 -3.71 5.15
CA PHE A 175 -7.91 -2.90 6.02
C PHE A 175 -9.34 -2.76 5.53
N GLY A 176 -9.55 -2.74 4.21
CA GLY A 176 -10.88 -2.73 3.62
C GLY A 176 -10.90 -2.36 2.15
N TYR A 177 -12.09 -2.51 1.57
CA TYR A 177 -12.40 -2.20 0.19
C TYR A 177 -13.68 -1.35 0.12
N LYS A 178 -13.75 -0.40 -0.81
CA LYS A 178 -14.91 0.45 -1.09
C LYS A 178 -15.03 0.69 -2.59
N THR A 179 -16.21 1.11 -3.03
CA THR A 179 -16.46 1.56 -4.40
C THR A 179 -16.97 2.99 -4.42
N ILE A 180 -16.57 3.79 -5.40
CA ILE A 180 -17.29 5.00 -5.79
C ILE A 180 -18.03 4.70 -7.09
N GLU A 181 -19.33 5.00 -7.11
CA GLU A 181 -20.11 5.06 -8.34
C GLU A 181 -19.93 6.42 -9.02
N ASP A 182 -19.55 6.40 -10.30
CA ASP A 182 -19.57 7.57 -11.15
C ASP A 182 -21.04 7.92 -11.48
N SER A 183 -21.47 9.05 -10.92
CA SER A 183 -22.82 9.59 -11.04
C SER A 183 -23.34 9.79 -12.47
N VAL A 184 -22.45 9.78 -13.47
CA VAL A 184 -22.82 10.10 -14.87
C VAL A 184 -23.19 8.85 -15.67
N ASP A 185 -22.56 7.71 -15.43
CA ASP A 185 -22.71 6.52 -16.27
C ASP A 185 -22.87 5.19 -15.51
N GLY A 186 -22.97 5.24 -14.18
CA GLY A 186 -23.21 4.07 -13.33
C GLY A 186 -22.04 3.10 -13.28
N ARG A 187 -20.83 3.55 -13.67
CA ARG A 187 -19.60 2.78 -13.52
C ARG A 187 -19.04 2.93 -12.12
N PHE A 188 -18.20 1.98 -11.72
CA PHE A 188 -17.60 1.96 -10.39
C PHE A 188 -16.08 2.00 -10.50
N LYS A 189 -15.45 2.76 -9.60
CA LYS A 189 -14.02 2.63 -9.30
C LYS A 189 -13.85 1.92 -7.96
N GLY A 190 -13.01 0.89 -7.93
CA GLY A 190 -12.66 0.20 -6.69
C GLY A 190 -11.55 0.92 -5.94
N PHE A 191 -11.62 0.83 -4.62
CA PHE A 191 -10.64 1.35 -3.68
C PHE A 191 -10.22 0.25 -2.73
N ILE A 192 -8.91 0.07 -2.55
CA ILE A 192 -8.36 -0.89 -1.61
C ILE A 192 -7.41 -0.18 -0.64
N CYS A 193 -7.56 -0.48 0.65
CA CYS A 193 -6.71 0.05 1.72
C CYS A 193 -5.90 -1.08 2.35
N LYS A 194 -4.57 -0.92 2.36
CA LYS A 194 -3.60 -1.87 2.91
C LYS A 194 -2.61 -1.17 3.84
N GLU A 195 -1.91 -1.96 4.64
CA GLU A 195 -0.74 -1.52 5.39
C GLU A 195 0.34 -1.00 4.45
N PHE A 196 0.88 0.17 4.75
CA PHE A 196 2.14 0.59 4.15
C PHE A 196 3.28 -0.15 4.83
N VAL A 197 4.08 -0.87 4.04
CA VAL A 197 5.25 -1.60 4.53
C VAL A 197 6.48 -0.90 3.97
N PRO A 198 7.27 -0.19 4.79
CA PRO A 198 8.50 0.42 4.31
C PRO A 198 9.50 -0.67 3.95
N GLY A 199 10.11 -0.56 2.78
CA GLY A 199 11.09 -1.52 2.30
C GLY A 199 11.37 -1.35 0.81
N GLU A 200 12.42 -2.01 0.34
CA GLU A 200 12.75 -2.09 -1.08
C GLU A 200 12.11 -3.34 -1.69
N VAL A 201 11.83 -3.30 -2.99
CA VAL A 201 11.38 -4.51 -3.68
C VAL A 201 12.50 -5.52 -3.84
N LEU A 202 12.13 -6.79 -3.84
CA LEU A 202 13.06 -7.90 -4.02
C LEU A 202 13.88 -7.74 -5.32
N GLY A 203 13.27 -7.18 -6.37
CA GLY A 203 13.93 -6.93 -7.65
C GLY A 203 15.21 -6.11 -7.53
N ASN A 204 15.31 -5.20 -6.56
CA ASN A 204 16.54 -4.40 -6.34
C ASN A 204 17.71 -5.27 -5.87
N PHE A 205 17.44 -6.42 -5.25
CA PHE A 205 18.44 -7.35 -4.74
C PHE A 205 18.71 -8.50 -5.72
N THR A 206 17.77 -8.82 -6.60
CA THR A 206 17.85 -9.98 -7.51
C THR A 206 18.12 -9.62 -8.97
N ALA A 207 17.99 -8.34 -9.36
CA ALA A 207 18.25 -7.88 -10.73
C ALA A 207 19.68 -8.22 -11.21
N ASP A 208 20.68 -8.14 -10.32
CA ASP A 208 22.04 -8.62 -10.56
C ASP A 208 22.61 -9.25 -9.28
N LEU A 209 22.57 -10.57 -9.22
CA LEU A 209 23.01 -11.34 -8.06
C LEU A 209 24.52 -11.21 -7.80
N GLU A 210 25.35 -10.94 -8.82
CA GLU A 210 26.79 -10.76 -8.61
C GLU A 210 27.05 -9.43 -7.90
N ILE A 211 26.42 -8.35 -8.37
CA ILE A 211 26.49 -7.03 -7.71
C ILE A 211 25.93 -7.10 -6.29
N ALA A 212 24.81 -7.81 -6.09
CA ALA A 212 24.22 -7.97 -4.77
C ALA A 212 25.13 -8.75 -3.82
N LYS A 213 25.79 -9.82 -4.29
CA LYS A 213 26.81 -10.54 -3.51
C LYS A 213 27.99 -9.66 -3.12
N GLU A 214 28.49 -8.84 -4.04
CA GLU A 214 29.58 -7.90 -3.75
C GLU A 214 29.16 -6.85 -2.72
N THR A 215 27.92 -6.38 -2.79
CA THR A 215 27.37 -5.31 -1.94
C THR A 215 27.03 -5.80 -0.53
N TYR A 216 26.30 -6.91 -0.43
CA TYR A 216 25.72 -7.39 0.83
C TYR A 216 26.40 -8.66 1.38
N GLY A 217 27.13 -9.39 0.54
CA GLY A 217 27.76 -10.66 0.88
C GLY A 217 26.86 -11.88 0.65
N GLU A 218 27.49 -13.02 0.37
CA GLU A 218 26.83 -14.29 0.06
C GLU A 218 25.86 -14.74 1.17
N GLU A 219 26.28 -14.64 2.44
CA GLU A 219 25.46 -15.06 3.59
C GLU A 219 24.24 -14.16 3.83
N ALA A 220 24.28 -12.90 3.39
CA ALA A 220 23.12 -12.01 3.43
C ALA A 220 22.11 -12.41 2.33
N MET A 221 22.60 -12.72 1.13
CA MET A 221 21.76 -13.19 0.02
C MET A 221 21.09 -14.54 0.33
N LYS A 222 21.81 -15.48 0.94
CA LYS A 222 21.22 -16.74 1.43
C LYS A 222 20.12 -16.51 2.47
N ARG A 223 20.31 -15.56 3.39
CA ARG A 223 19.29 -15.19 4.38
C ARG A 223 18.04 -14.59 3.71
N LEU A 224 18.23 -13.72 2.72
CA LEU A 224 17.13 -13.15 1.95
C LEU A 224 16.35 -14.24 1.19
N ALA A 225 17.05 -15.16 0.52
CA ALA A 225 16.44 -16.31 -0.16
C ALA A 225 15.65 -17.20 0.81
N TYR A 226 16.22 -17.49 1.98
CA TYR A 226 15.53 -18.25 3.04
C TYR A 226 14.29 -17.52 3.57
N ALA A 227 14.36 -16.19 3.74
CA ALA A 227 13.22 -15.38 4.17
C ALA A 227 12.08 -15.41 3.14
N VAL A 228 12.39 -15.31 1.84
CA VAL A 228 11.41 -15.53 0.77
C VAL A 228 10.79 -16.92 0.88
N GLY A 229 11.60 -17.97 1.07
CA GLY A 229 11.07 -19.32 1.31
C GLY A 229 10.11 -19.41 2.50
N THR A 230 10.45 -18.71 3.59
CA THR A 230 9.60 -18.63 4.79
C THR A 230 8.28 -17.92 4.50
N MET A 231 8.30 -16.81 3.76
CA MET A 231 7.09 -16.09 3.30
C MET A 231 6.17 -17.02 2.49
N PHE A 232 6.72 -17.81 1.57
CA PHE A 232 5.94 -18.78 0.80
C PHE A 232 5.31 -19.87 1.67
N ALA A 233 6.06 -20.42 2.63
CA ALA A 233 5.50 -21.37 3.59
C ALA A 233 4.33 -20.78 4.38
N ASN A 234 4.44 -19.50 4.78
CA ASN A 234 3.39 -18.80 5.49
C ASN A 234 2.15 -18.58 4.60
N CYS A 235 2.33 -18.18 3.34
CA CYS A 235 1.22 -18.13 2.37
C CYS A 235 0.50 -19.48 2.25
N LEU A 236 1.25 -20.58 2.11
CA LEU A 236 0.67 -21.92 2.02
C LEU A 236 -0.09 -22.30 3.29
N ASN A 237 0.45 -21.98 4.46
CA ASN A 237 -0.17 -22.27 5.75
C ASN A 237 -1.43 -21.43 6.01
N GLU A 238 -1.47 -20.19 5.53
CA GLU A 238 -2.49 -19.19 5.89
C GLU A 238 -3.56 -19.00 4.80
N LEU A 239 -3.15 -18.97 3.53
CA LEU A 239 -4.01 -18.77 2.37
C LEU A 239 -4.46 -20.10 1.73
N GLY A 240 -3.82 -21.21 2.11
CA GLY A 240 -3.99 -22.51 1.46
C GLY A 240 -3.44 -22.53 0.03
N GLY A 241 -2.48 -21.66 -0.28
CA GLY A 241 -1.95 -21.45 -1.62
C GLY A 241 -0.90 -20.35 -1.65
N VAL A 242 -0.51 -19.92 -2.85
CA VAL A 242 0.49 -18.87 -3.05
C VAL A 242 -0.07 -17.78 -3.98
N PRO A 243 0.27 -16.50 -3.78
CA PRO A 243 -0.10 -15.44 -4.72
C PRO A 243 0.33 -15.80 -6.16
N ARG A 244 -0.59 -15.61 -7.10
CA ARG A 244 -0.29 -15.66 -8.53
C ARG A 244 0.63 -14.49 -8.88
N ASP A 245 1.49 -14.68 -9.86
CA ASP A 245 2.44 -13.67 -10.30
C ASP A 245 3.46 -13.33 -9.20
N SER A 246 4.04 -14.40 -8.65
CA SER A 246 5.15 -14.33 -7.72
C SER A 246 6.43 -13.89 -8.43
N ASN A 247 6.52 -12.60 -8.76
CA ASN A 247 7.72 -11.97 -9.29
C ASN A 247 8.39 -11.09 -8.22
N SER A 248 9.64 -10.70 -8.44
CA SER A 248 10.45 -9.95 -7.48
C SER A 248 10.01 -8.49 -7.29
N LEU A 249 9.16 -7.96 -8.16
CA LEU A 249 8.59 -6.61 -8.00
C LEU A 249 7.42 -6.64 -7.00
N ASN A 250 6.67 -7.74 -6.94
CA ASN A 250 5.53 -7.94 -6.04
C ASN A 250 5.90 -8.31 -4.60
N ILE A 251 7.18 -8.27 -4.23
CA ILE A 251 7.70 -8.66 -2.90
C ILE A 251 8.50 -7.52 -2.29
N ILE A 252 8.12 -7.08 -1.09
CA ILE A 252 8.84 -6.07 -0.30
C ILE A 252 9.76 -6.76 0.71
N VAL A 253 10.98 -6.24 0.83
CA VAL A 253 11.96 -6.58 1.88
C VAL A 253 11.90 -5.52 2.98
N VAL A 254 11.31 -5.87 4.13
CA VAL A 254 11.00 -4.94 5.25
C VAL A 254 12.25 -4.57 6.06
N ASN A 255 13.38 -5.22 5.79
CA ASN A 255 14.67 -4.91 6.42
C ASN A 255 15.81 -5.00 5.39
N SER A 256 16.00 -3.91 4.65
CA SER A 256 16.99 -3.82 3.56
C SER A 256 18.45 -4.00 3.99
N ASN A 257 18.76 -3.95 5.28
CA ASN A 257 20.13 -4.24 5.75
C ASN A 257 20.47 -5.74 5.74
N LEU A 258 19.48 -6.60 5.46
CA LEU A 258 19.59 -8.06 5.34
C LEU A 258 20.17 -8.80 6.56
N GLU A 259 20.26 -8.16 7.73
CA GLU A 259 20.70 -8.83 8.96
C GLU A 259 19.68 -9.88 9.41
N ASN A 260 18.40 -9.51 9.31
CA ASN A 260 17.24 -10.36 9.55
C ASN A 260 16.12 -9.96 8.56
N PRO A 261 16.21 -10.39 7.28
CA PRO A 261 15.27 -9.96 6.26
C PRO A 261 13.89 -10.58 6.54
N VAL A 262 12.86 -9.75 6.41
CA VAL A 262 11.45 -10.16 6.40
C VAL A 262 10.87 -9.77 5.06
N THR A 263 10.12 -10.66 4.44
CA THR A 263 9.55 -10.45 3.11
C THR A 263 8.04 -10.57 3.13
N ARG A 264 7.38 -9.73 2.33
CA ARG A 264 5.92 -9.68 2.22
C ARG A 264 5.49 -9.42 0.78
N PHE A 265 4.46 -10.11 0.33
CA PHE A 265 3.77 -9.76 -0.91
C PHE A 265 3.01 -8.45 -0.76
N CYS A 266 3.15 -7.58 -1.76
CA CYS A 266 2.47 -6.29 -1.82
C CYS A 266 1.37 -6.22 -2.88
N ASP A 267 1.29 -7.21 -3.79
CA ASP A 267 0.23 -7.34 -4.78
C ASP A 267 -0.28 -8.78 -4.81
N VAL A 268 -1.59 -8.98 -4.58
CA VAL A 268 -2.22 -10.30 -4.47
C VAL A 268 -3.58 -10.32 -5.15
N GLU A 269 -3.60 -10.31 -6.49
CA GLU A 269 -4.87 -10.36 -7.24
C GLU A 269 -5.55 -11.74 -7.18
N GLU A 270 -4.76 -12.82 -7.14
CA GLU A 270 -5.25 -14.21 -7.14
C GLU A 270 -4.35 -15.10 -6.27
N VAL A 271 -4.90 -16.17 -5.68
CA VAL A 271 -4.13 -17.20 -4.96
C VAL A 271 -4.25 -18.53 -5.69
N ARG A 272 -3.11 -19.07 -6.15
CA ARG A 272 -2.99 -20.42 -6.71
C ARG A 272 -3.10 -21.45 -5.60
N LYS A 273 -4.09 -22.34 -5.71
CA LYS A 273 -4.35 -23.42 -4.74
C LYS A 273 -4.15 -24.82 -5.31
N ASP A 274 -4.04 -24.94 -6.64
CA ASP A 274 -3.74 -26.22 -7.29
C ASP A 274 -2.23 -26.50 -7.27
N ASP A 275 -1.88 -27.78 -7.17
CA ASP A 275 -0.48 -28.21 -7.05
C ASP A 275 0.41 -27.73 -8.22
N ALA A 276 -0.14 -27.68 -9.44
CA ALA A 276 0.62 -27.27 -10.62
C ALA A 276 0.93 -25.77 -10.58
N GLY A 277 -0.07 -24.94 -10.23
CA GLY A 277 0.08 -23.51 -10.01
C GLY A 277 1.06 -23.20 -8.88
N ILE A 278 0.91 -23.85 -7.72
CA ILE A 278 1.83 -23.67 -6.60
C ILE A 278 3.27 -23.99 -7.01
N ARG A 279 3.50 -25.14 -7.67
CA ARG A 279 4.85 -25.52 -8.13
C ARG A 279 5.44 -24.53 -9.13
N LEU A 280 4.62 -23.93 -9.98
CA LEU A 280 5.05 -22.91 -10.93
C LEU A 280 5.57 -21.67 -10.20
N GLU A 281 4.77 -21.09 -9.30
CA GLU A 281 5.14 -19.87 -8.57
C GLU A 281 6.39 -20.10 -7.70
N LEU A 282 6.50 -21.26 -7.04
CA LEU A 282 7.70 -21.64 -6.30
C LEU A 282 8.94 -21.73 -7.19
N ARG A 283 8.80 -22.30 -8.40
CA ARG A 283 9.92 -22.44 -9.34
C ARG A 283 10.40 -21.08 -9.85
N LEU A 284 9.49 -20.13 -10.09
CA LEU A 284 9.86 -18.78 -10.50
C LEU A 284 10.79 -18.14 -9.46
N MET A 285 10.44 -18.21 -8.18
CA MET A 285 11.27 -17.64 -7.11
C MET A 285 12.58 -18.40 -6.87
N VAL A 286 12.59 -19.72 -7.01
CA VAL A 286 13.86 -20.48 -6.97
C VAL A 286 14.79 -20.04 -8.11
N THR A 287 14.23 -19.75 -9.29
CA THR A 287 15.00 -19.30 -10.46
C THR A 287 15.51 -17.88 -10.28
N GLU A 288 14.70 -16.98 -9.72
CA GLU A 288 15.04 -15.58 -9.41
C GLU A 288 16.32 -15.47 -8.56
N PHE A 289 16.51 -16.40 -7.62
CA PHE A 289 17.69 -16.44 -6.74
C PHE A 289 18.89 -17.19 -7.32
N GLY A 290 18.80 -17.74 -8.53
CA GLY A 290 19.90 -18.44 -9.20
C GLY A 290 20.55 -19.51 -8.32
N GLU A 291 21.84 -19.35 -8.01
CA GLU A 291 22.58 -20.30 -7.18
C GLU A 291 22.08 -20.39 -5.72
N PHE A 292 21.38 -19.36 -5.22
CA PHE A 292 20.78 -19.35 -3.88
C PHE A 292 19.37 -19.95 -3.84
N GLY A 293 18.83 -20.42 -4.98
CA GLY A 293 17.49 -21.01 -5.04
C GLY A 293 17.28 -22.19 -4.07
N GLY A 294 18.35 -22.90 -3.71
CA GLY A 294 18.30 -23.95 -2.68
C GLY A 294 17.88 -23.45 -1.29
N GLU A 295 18.20 -22.20 -0.95
CA GLU A 295 17.81 -21.56 0.31
C GLU A 295 16.33 -21.19 0.36
N VAL A 296 15.74 -20.81 -0.79
CA VAL A 296 14.29 -20.65 -0.92
C VAL A 296 13.59 -21.98 -0.59
N VAL A 297 14.06 -23.08 -1.18
CA VAL A 297 13.51 -24.42 -0.92
C VAL A 297 13.67 -24.81 0.55
N ARG A 298 14.82 -24.50 1.16
CA ARG A 298 15.07 -24.75 2.59
C ARG A 298 14.09 -23.97 3.47
N GLY A 299 13.92 -22.67 3.23
CA GLY A 299 12.98 -21.83 3.96
C GLY A 299 11.54 -22.35 3.91
N ILE A 300 11.09 -22.87 2.77
CA ILE A 300 9.75 -23.44 2.68
C ILE A 300 9.66 -24.75 3.48
N LYS A 301 10.64 -25.66 3.34
CA LYS A 301 10.66 -26.95 4.04
C LYS A 301 10.67 -26.82 5.56
N ASP A 302 11.43 -25.86 6.07
CA ASP A 302 11.61 -25.67 7.51
C ASP A 302 10.36 -25.05 8.17
N ASN A 303 9.51 -24.34 7.41
CA ASN A 303 8.39 -23.55 7.95
C ASN A 303 6.99 -23.98 7.46
N HIS A 304 6.90 -24.80 6.42
CA HIS A 304 5.61 -25.31 5.96
C HIS A 304 5.18 -26.51 6.80
N ARG A 305 3.92 -26.51 7.27
CA ARG A 305 3.43 -27.52 8.22
C ARG A 305 3.29 -28.92 7.62
N GLU A 306 3.17 -29.00 6.30
CA GLU A 306 3.05 -30.27 5.55
C GLU A 306 4.28 -30.51 4.68
N LYS A 307 4.58 -31.77 4.33
CA LYS A 307 5.72 -32.07 3.45
C LYS A 307 5.32 -31.85 2.00
N ILE A 308 5.78 -30.74 1.40
CA ILE A 308 5.71 -30.55 -0.05
C ILE A 308 6.79 -31.41 -0.73
N SER A 309 6.38 -32.24 -1.69
CA SER A 309 7.29 -32.91 -2.61
C SER A 309 7.74 -31.93 -3.70
N TYR A 310 8.96 -31.42 -3.59
CA TYR A 310 9.57 -30.55 -4.60
C TYR A 310 9.99 -31.37 -5.83
N PRO A 311 9.91 -30.81 -7.05
CA PRO A 311 10.63 -31.37 -8.19
C PRO A 311 12.15 -31.33 -7.97
#